data_AF-A0A3A8GFZ1-F1
#
_entry.id   AF-A0A3A8GFZ1-F1
#
_cell.length_a   1.000
_cell.length_b   1.000
_cell.length_c   1.000
_cell.angle_alpha   90.00
_cell.angle_beta   90.00
_cell.angle_gamma   90.00
#
_symmetry.space_group_name_H-M   'P 1'
#
loop_
_entity.id
_entity.type
_entity.pdbx_description
1 polymer ?
#
loop_
_entity_poly.entity_id
_entity_poly.type
_entity_poly.pdbx_seq_one_letter_code
_entity_poly.pdbx_strand_id
1 'polypeptide(L)'
;MRSQFSVNHSYIAYKKMTQKLILVLVLVSLTPFTFATNPPQKATWFRYYDSKGVANVSTNVTPNHIRYGYEALDQNMQVIKRNRPYNAEADIKQAPQRAVAAQKLAADTQLKSAYNNSSVASQKKKEILTGISKQLVFQQQQLKQLQEDRIMFVRQEREYSRKGQPVPAQLQSILNNNQKNIVAKKQDIQSLQTRYRNTAAEYDKIITRLKAME
;
A
#
# COMPACT_ATOMS: atom_id res chain seq x y z
N MET A 1 31.89 -25.62 -80.69
CA MET A 1 32.25 -24.47 -79.83
C MET A 1 31.01 -23.65 -79.53
N ARG A 2 30.79 -23.36 -78.23
CA ARG A 2 30.00 -22.24 -77.65
C ARG A 2 28.53 -22.08 -78.03
N SER A 3 27.67 -22.08 -77.00
CA SER A 3 26.75 -20.95 -76.80
C SER A 3 26.45 -20.82 -75.30
N GLN A 4 26.66 -19.61 -74.78
CA GLN A 4 26.52 -19.25 -73.37
C GLN A 4 25.16 -18.61 -73.10
N PHE A 5 24.61 -18.91 -71.92
CA PHE A 5 23.85 -18.06 -71.02
C PHE A 5 22.96 -16.94 -71.61
N SER A 6 21.63 -17.12 -71.52
CA SER A 6 20.69 -16.01 -71.40
C SER A 6 19.95 -16.13 -70.07
N VAL A 7 20.17 -15.16 -69.17
CA VAL A 7 19.48 -15.06 -67.88
C VAL A 7 18.55 -13.84 -67.90
N ASN A 8 17.25 -14.15 -67.89
CA ASN A 8 16.14 -13.45 -67.22
C ASN A 8 16.22 -11.92 -67.04
N HIS A 9 15.93 -11.17 -68.10
CA HIS A 9 15.63 -9.73 -68.02
C HIS A 9 14.27 -9.43 -67.36
N SER A 10 13.37 -10.41 -67.29
CA SER A 10 11.99 -10.25 -66.81
C SER A 10 11.88 -10.13 -65.28
N TYR A 11 12.84 -10.66 -64.52
CA TYR A 11 12.77 -10.70 -63.05
C TYR A 11 13.14 -9.34 -62.41
N ILE A 12 13.99 -8.56 -63.06
CA ILE A 12 14.49 -7.27 -62.54
C ILE A 12 13.40 -6.17 -62.65
N ALA A 13 12.55 -6.22 -63.69
CA ALA A 13 11.47 -5.25 -63.88
C ALA A 13 10.36 -5.38 -62.83
N TYR A 14 9.91 -6.61 -62.53
CA TYR A 14 8.91 -6.87 -61.50
C TYR A 14 9.38 -6.50 -60.09
N LYS A 15 10.66 -6.72 -59.77
CA LYS A 15 11.25 -6.33 -58.47
C LYS A 15 11.31 -4.81 -58.28
N LYS A 16 11.58 -4.04 -59.35
CA LYS A 16 11.61 -2.56 -59.30
C LYS A 16 10.21 -1.95 -59.21
N MET A 17 9.22 -2.54 -59.88
CA MET A 17 7.83 -2.04 -59.87
C MET A 17 7.12 -2.33 -58.54
N THR A 18 7.36 -3.50 -57.94
CA THR A 18 6.88 -3.84 -56.58
C THR A 18 7.52 -2.98 -55.49
N GLN A 19 8.82 -2.67 -55.59
CA GLN A 19 9.48 -1.75 -54.65
C GLN A 19 8.92 -0.33 -54.69
N LYS A 20 8.63 0.22 -55.88
CA LYS A 20 7.99 1.54 -55.99
C LYS A 20 6.57 1.55 -55.44
N LEU A 21 5.81 0.48 -55.65
CA LEU A 21 4.43 0.33 -55.15
C LEU A 21 4.40 0.18 -53.63
N ILE A 22 5.34 -0.57 -53.05
CA ILE A 22 5.53 -0.67 -51.59
C ILE A 22 5.92 0.69 -50.99
N LEU A 23 6.81 1.44 -51.65
CA LEU A 23 7.29 2.73 -51.13
C LEU A 23 6.20 3.81 -51.13
N VAL A 24 5.29 3.80 -52.12
CA VAL A 24 4.11 4.68 -52.14
C VAL A 24 3.07 4.28 -51.08
N LEU A 25 2.87 2.97 -50.86
CA LEU A 25 1.93 2.47 -49.85
C LEU A 25 2.40 2.79 -48.41
N VAL A 26 3.72 2.72 -48.17
CA VAL A 26 4.33 3.16 -46.91
C VAL A 26 4.18 4.66 -46.70
N LEU A 27 4.37 5.49 -47.74
CA LEU A 27 4.24 6.95 -47.63
C LEU A 27 2.81 7.44 -47.35
N VAL A 28 1.79 6.75 -47.83
CA VAL A 28 0.38 7.10 -47.53
C VAL A 28 -0.01 6.67 -46.10
N SER A 29 0.56 5.58 -45.58
CA SER A 29 0.31 5.08 -44.21
C SER A 29 0.94 5.93 -43.09
N LEU A 30 1.83 6.86 -43.44
CA LEU A 30 2.54 7.75 -42.50
C LEU A 30 1.89 9.13 -42.35
N THR A 31 0.69 9.35 -42.91
CA THR A 31 -0.08 10.58 -42.64
C THR A 31 -0.72 10.47 -41.26
N PRO A 32 -0.30 11.27 -40.26
CA PRO A 32 -1.01 11.30 -38.99
C PRO A 32 -2.40 11.88 -39.25
N PHE A 33 -3.45 11.08 -39.03
CA PHE A 33 -4.78 11.61 -38.84
C PHE A 33 -4.74 12.47 -37.59
N THR A 34 -4.55 13.78 -37.77
CA THR A 34 -4.74 14.76 -36.71
C THR A 34 -6.24 14.87 -36.47
N PHE A 35 -6.75 14.09 -35.53
CA PHE A 35 -8.03 14.40 -34.94
C PHE A 35 -7.89 15.77 -34.29
N ALA A 36 -8.63 16.76 -34.78
CA ALA A 36 -8.79 18.02 -34.10
C ALA A 36 -9.48 17.75 -32.77
N THR A 37 -8.70 17.55 -31.70
CA THR A 37 -9.20 17.61 -30.33
C THR A 37 -9.65 19.04 -30.09
N ASN A 38 -10.94 19.29 -30.29
CA ASN A 38 -11.56 20.53 -29.87
C ASN A 38 -11.26 20.70 -28.37
N PRO A 39 -10.74 21.86 -27.94
CA PRO A 39 -10.46 22.09 -26.53
C PRO A 39 -11.75 21.86 -25.73
N PRO A 40 -11.66 21.28 -24.52
CA PRO A 40 -12.84 21.00 -23.72
C PRO A 40 -13.67 22.28 -23.57
N GLN A 41 -14.90 22.26 -24.07
CA GLN A 41 -15.78 23.43 -24.04
C GLN A 41 -15.99 23.83 -22.57
N LYS A 42 -15.54 25.04 -22.23
CA LYS A 42 -15.63 25.56 -20.86
C LYS A 42 -17.01 26.17 -20.63
N ALA A 43 -17.63 25.79 -19.50
CA ALA A 43 -18.87 26.41 -19.06
C ALA A 43 -18.66 27.92 -18.83
N THR A 44 -19.46 28.73 -19.51
CA THR A 44 -19.50 30.19 -19.36
C THR A 44 -20.75 30.63 -18.60
N TRP A 45 -21.87 29.92 -18.81
CA TRP A 45 -23.14 30.20 -18.16
C TRP A 45 -23.72 28.94 -17.53
N PHE A 46 -24.56 29.15 -16.53
CA PHE A 46 -25.34 28.11 -15.88
C PHE A 46 -26.81 28.51 -15.94
N ARG A 47 -27.66 27.58 -16.35
CA ARG A 47 -29.11 27.80 -16.47
C ARG A 47 -29.87 26.79 -15.65
N TYR A 48 -30.84 27.24 -14.87
CA TYR A 48 -31.84 26.36 -14.26
C TYR A 48 -33.26 26.80 -14.63
N TYR A 49 -34.20 25.89 -14.46
CA TYR A 49 -35.62 26.18 -14.56
C TYR A 49 -36.21 26.17 -13.16
N ASP A 50 -36.90 27.24 -12.79
CA ASP A 50 -37.62 27.27 -11.51
C ASP A 50 -38.90 26.41 -11.57
N SER A 51 -39.66 26.37 -10.47
CA SER A 51 -40.90 25.60 -10.40
C SER A 51 -42.00 26.08 -11.37
N LYS A 52 -41.85 27.28 -11.95
CA LYS A 52 -42.75 27.85 -12.96
C LYS A 52 -42.24 27.62 -14.38
N GLY A 53 -41.10 26.94 -14.55
CA GLY A 53 -40.48 26.70 -15.85
C GLY A 53 -39.72 27.90 -16.42
N VAL A 54 -39.45 28.94 -15.62
CA VAL A 54 -38.72 30.13 -16.08
C VAL A 54 -37.22 29.85 -16.07
N ALA A 55 -36.58 30.07 -17.21
CA ALA A 55 -35.14 29.94 -17.37
C ALA A 55 -34.41 31.08 -16.65
N ASN A 56 -33.57 30.73 -15.71
CA ASN A 56 -32.72 31.66 -14.96
C ASN A 56 -31.26 31.34 -15.28
N VAL A 57 -30.51 32.35 -15.75
CA VAL A 57 -29.12 32.19 -16.20
C VAL A 57 -28.18 33.01 -15.34
N SER A 58 -27.07 32.44 -14.90
CA SER A 58 -26.00 33.16 -14.21
C SER A 58 -24.62 32.64 -14.61
N THR A 59 -23.60 33.47 -14.38
CA THR A 59 -22.19 33.11 -14.60
C THR A 59 -21.66 32.13 -13.56
N ASN A 60 -22.33 32.02 -12.40
CA ASN A 60 -21.96 31.13 -11.30
C ASN A 60 -23.11 30.20 -10.91
N VAL A 61 -22.79 29.01 -10.40
CA VAL A 61 -23.79 28.07 -9.86
C VAL A 61 -24.31 28.59 -8.52
N THR A 62 -25.62 28.78 -8.40
CA THR A 62 -26.29 29.22 -7.16
C THR A 62 -26.99 28.06 -6.45
N PRO A 63 -27.42 28.20 -5.18
CA PRO A 63 -28.19 27.15 -4.49
C PRO A 63 -29.46 26.72 -5.25
N ASN A 64 -30.11 27.62 -5.99
CA ASN A 64 -31.27 27.27 -6.82
C ASN A 64 -30.91 26.36 -7.99
N HIS A 65 -29.73 26.53 -8.59
CA HIS A 65 -29.23 25.63 -9.62
C HIS A 65 -29.04 24.22 -9.07
N ILE A 66 -28.47 24.11 -7.86
CA ILE A 66 -28.29 22.82 -7.18
C ILE A 66 -29.65 22.20 -6.84
N ARG A 67 -30.60 23.01 -6.35
CA ARG A 67 -31.95 22.57 -5.95
C ARG A 67 -32.78 22.05 -7.12
N TYR A 68 -32.78 22.74 -8.26
CA TYR A 68 -33.63 22.40 -9.41
C TYR A 68 -32.90 21.61 -10.50
N GLY A 69 -31.59 21.40 -10.35
CA GLY A 69 -30.75 20.96 -11.45
C GLY A 69 -30.48 22.11 -12.42
N TYR A 70 -29.40 21.97 -13.18
CA TYR A 70 -28.97 23.04 -14.08
C TYR A 70 -28.22 22.51 -15.29
N GLU A 71 -28.18 23.32 -16.32
CA GLU A 71 -27.42 23.10 -17.53
C GLU A 71 -26.20 24.02 -17.50
N ALA A 72 -25.02 23.46 -17.75
CA ALA A 72 -23.84 24.25 -18.05
C ALA A 72 -23.84 24.56 -19.55
N LEU A 73 -23.60 25.81 -19.90
CA LEU A 73 -23.68 26.34 -21.24
C LEU A 73 -22.32 26.92 -21.66
N ASP A 74 -21.97 26.79 -22.94
CA ASP A 74 -20.80 27.45 -23.51
C ASP A 74 -21.04 28.95 -23.80
N GLN A 75 -20.06 29.61 -24.40
CA GLN A 75 -20.16 31.03 -24.78
C GLN A 75 -21.30 31.32 -25.76
N ASN A 76 -21.70 30.34 -26.55
CA ASN A 76 -22.78 30.44 -27.55
C ASN A 76 -24.15 30.01 -26.97
N MET A 77 -24.26 29.88 -25.65
CA MET A 77 -25.47 29.42 -24.95
C MET A 77 -25.91 28.00 -25.36
N GLN A 78 -24.98 27.16 -25.79
CA GLN A 78 -25.24 25.75 -26.09
C GLN A 78 -25.00 24.89 -24.86
N VAL A 79 -25.90 23.93 -24.61
CA VAL A 79 -25.80 23.03 -23.45
C VAL A 79 -24.64 22.06 -23.66
N ILE A 80 -23.65 22.15 -22.78
CA ILE A 80 -22.49 21.25 -22.77
C ILE A 80 -22.60 20.17 -21.69
N LYS A 81 -23.40 20.40 -20.64
CA LYS A 81 -23.65 19.42 -19.57
C LYS A 81 -24.98 19.66 -18.87
N ARG A 82 -25.67 18.59 -18.48
CA ARG A 82 -26.88 18.63 -17.64
C ARG A 82 -26.61 18.01 -16.27
N ASN A 83 -26.84 18.78 -15.21
CA ASN A 83 -26.73 18.38 -13.82
C ASN A 83 -28.13 18.19 -13.22
N ARG A 84 -28.34 17.06 -12.55
CA ARG A 84 -29.63 16.73 -11.92
C ARG A 84 -29.86 17.58 -10.66
N PRO A 85 -31.13 17.77 -10.25
CA PRO A 85 -31.47 18.31 -8.94
C PRO A 85 -30.76 17.53 -7.81
N TYR A 86 -30.33 18.25 -6.78
CA TYR A 86 -29.78 17.63 -5.58
C TYR A 86 -30.83 16.76 -4.88
N ASN A 87 -30.45 15.54 -4.54
CA ASN A 87 -31.30 14.58 -3.85
C ASN A 87 -30.73 14.31 -2.45
N ALA A 88 -31.33 14.92 -1.43
CA ALA A 88 -30.90 14.79 -0.04
C ALA A 88 -31.02 13.34 0.48
N GLU A 89 -32.06 12.59 0.09
CA GLU A 89 -32.23 11.20 0.53
C GLU A 89 -31.14 10.29 -0.04
N ALA A 90 -30.79 10.46 -1.31
CA ALA A 90 -29.69 9.73 -1.93
C ALA A 90 -28.34 10.08 -1.29
N ASP A 91 -28.13 11.35 -0.97
CA ASP A 91 -26.90 11.83 -0.31
C ASP A 91 -26.75 11.27 1.10
N ILE A 92 -27.83 11.23 1.88
CA ILE A 92 -27.88 10.59 3.21
C ILE A 92 -27.58 9.10 3.10
N LYS A 93 -28.17 8.39 2.12
CA LYS A 93 -27.90 6.96 1.90
C LYS A 93 -26.44 6.69 1.51
N GLN A 94 -25.81 7.59 0.76
CA GLN A 94 -24.40 7.46 0.34
C GLN A 94 -23.40 8.02 1.37
N ALA A 95 -23.84 8.83 2.33
CA ALA A 95 -22.97 9.44 3.34
C ALA A 95 -22.11 8.42 4.12
N PRO A 96 -22.65 7.28 4.60
CA PRO A 96 -21.84 6.28 5.29
C PRO A 96 -20.74 5.70 4.41
N GLN A 97 -21.05 5.40 3.14
CA GLN A 97 -20.08 4.86 2.18
C GLN A 97 -18.97 5.86 1.88
N ARG A 98 -19.31 7.14 1.70
CA ARG A 98 -18.34 8.23 1.53
C ARG A 98 -17.45 8.39 2.77
N ALA A 99 -18.03 8.33 3.97
CA ALA A 99 -17.28 8.42 5.21
C ALA A 99 -16.27 7.26 5.35
N VAL A 100 -16.68 6.02 5.06
CA VAL A 100 -15.79 4.85 5.08
C VAL A 100 -14.69 4.98 4.01
N ALA A 101 -15.01 5.44 2.81
CA ALA A 101 -14.03 5.65 1.75
C ALA A 101 -13.00 6.73 2.13
N ALA A 102 -13.46 7.85 2.71
CA ALA A 102 -12.60 8.93 3.18
C ALA A 102 -11.67 8.46 4.32
N GLN A 103 -12.18 7.68 5.28
CA GLN A 103 -11.37 7.07 6.34
C GLN A 103 -10.31 6.13 5.79
N LYS A 104 -10.66 5.27 4.83
CA LYS A 104 -9.71 4.37 4.17
C LYS A 104 -8.62 5.15 3.44
N LEU A 105 -9.00 6.17 2.67
CA LEU A 105 -8.05 7.02 1.97
C LEU A 105 -7.10 7.73 2.95
N ALA A 106 -7.62 8.28 4.04
CA ALA A 106 -6.81 8.92 5.07
C ALA A 106 -5.81 7.95 5.71
N ALA A 107 -6.25 6.73 6.05
CA ALA A 107 -5.38 5.69 6.59
C ALA A 107 -4.30 5.26 5.59
N ASP A 108 -4.65 5.11 4.31
CA ASP A 108 -3.73 4.77 3.24
C ASP A 108 -2.68 5.87 3.00
N THR A 109 -3.10 7.14 2.99
CA THR A 109 -2.20 8.28 2.90
C THR A 109 -1.25 8.32 4.09
N GLN A 110 -1.75 8.04 5.30
CA GLN A 110 -0.91 7.94 6.49
C GLN A 110 0.12 6.81 6.37
N LEU A 111 -0.27 5.61 5.91
CA LEU A 111 0.66 4.50 5.69
C LEU A 111 1.74 4.84 4.66
N LYS A 112 1.36 5.47 3.53
CA LYS A 112 2.31 5.93 2.52
C LYS A 112 3.25 7.00 3.09
N SER A 113 2.77 7.93 3.91
CA SER A 113 3.63 8.92 4.55
C SER A 113 4.63 8.33 5.54
N ALA A 114 4.24 7.25 6.25
CA ALA A 114 5.07 6.63 7.28
C ALA A 114 6.18 5.72 6.72
N TYR A 115 5.89 5.01 5.62
CA TYR A 115 6.80 3.99 5.08
C TYR A 115 7.22 4.24 3.64
N ASN A 116 6.60 5.16 2.91
CA ASN A 116 6.75 5.38 1.46
C ASN A 116 6.30 4.19 0.60
N ASN A 117 6.87 3.01 0.80
CA ASN A 117 6.58 1.77 0.08
C ASN A 117 6.74 0.51 0.97
N SER A 118 6.32 -0.63 0.44
CA SER A 118 6.30 -1.94 1.08
C SER A 118 7.70 -2.49 1.34
N SER A 119 8.69 -2.11 0.52
CA SER A 119 10.10 -2.49 0.70
C SER A 119 10.69 -1.84 1.96
N VAL A 120 10.49 -0.55 2.16
CA VAL A 120 10.92 0.18 3.36
C VAL A 120 10.23 -0.38 4.60
N ALA A 121 8.92 -0.66 4.55
CA ALA A 121 8.21 -1.32 5.65
C ALA A 121 8.79 -2.71 5.98
N SER A 122 9.17 -3.49 4.96
CA SER A 122 9.79 -4.81 5.11
C SER A 122 11.17 -4.72 5.76
N GLN A 123 11.99 -3.74 5.35
CA GLN A 123 13.28 -3.48 5.96
C GLN A 123 13.13 -3.07 7.44
N LYS A 124 12.16 -2.20 7.75
CA LYS A 124 11.86 -1.80 9.13
C LYS A 124 11.41 -2.98 9.99
N LYS A 125 10.55 -3.86 9.45
CA LYS A 125 10.16 -5.12 10.10
C LYS A 125 11.41 -5.92 10.47
N LYS A 126 12.31 -6.16 9.51
CA LYS A 126 13.54 -6.93 9.72
C LYS A 126 14.42 -6.33 10.82
N GLU A 127 14.61 -5.02 10.82
CA GLU A 127 15.42 -4.32 11.84
C GLU A 127 14.86 -4.52 13.24
N ILE A 128 13.57 -4.27 13.41
CA ILE A 128 12.91 -4.38 14.72
C ILE A 128 12.91 -5.82 15.22
N LEU A 129 12.54 -6.77 14.36
CA LEU A 129 12.54 -8.19 14.73
C LEU A 129 13.94 -8.68 15.06
N THR A 130 14.97 -8.21 14.36
CA THR A 130 16.37 -8.50 14.69
C THR A 130 16.74 -7.97 16.08
N GLY A 131 16.31 -6.76 16.43
CA GLY A 131 16.50 -6.18 17.75
C GLY A 131 15.86 -7.03 18.86
N ILE A 132 14.60 -7.43 18.67
CA ILE A 132 13.88 -8.29 19.62
C ILE A 132 14.56 -9.65 19.74
N SER A 133 14.99 -10.26 18.62
CA SER A 133 15.70 -11.54 18.62
C SER A 133 17.01 -11.47 19.38
N LYS A 134 17.82 -10.41 19.20
CA LYS A 134 19.06 -10.22 19.96
C LYS A 134 18.79 -10.14 21.46
N GLN A 135 17.76 -9.38 21.85
CA GLN A 135 17.36 -9.30 23.25
C GLN A 135 16.93 -10.68 23.78
N LEU A 136 16.15 -11.44 23.01
CA LEU A 136 15.68 -12.76 23.39
C LEU A 136 16.84 -13.74 23.62
N VAL A 137 17.81 -13.79 22.71
CA VAL A 137 19.03 -14.60 22.86
C VAL A 137 19.79 -14.23 24.12
N PHE A 138 19.98 -12.93 24.37
CA PHE A 138 20.64 -12.45 25.57
C PHE A 138 19.91 -12.86 26.85
N GLN A 139 18.58 -12.70 26.91
CA GLN A 139 17.78 -13.10 28.07
C GLN A 139 17.82 -14.63 28.29
N GLN A 140 17.83 -15.42 27.22
CA GLN A 140 17.97 -16.88 27.29
C GLN A 140 19.34 -17.29 27.84
N GLN A 141 20.41 -16.61 27.43
CA GLN A 141 21.74 -16.87 27.97
C GLN A 141 21.82 -16.56 29.47
N GLN A 142 21.23 -15.44 29.91
CA GLN A 142 21.14 -15.11 31.34
C GLN A 142 20.32 -16.15 32.13
N LEU A 143 19.20 -16.62 31.56
CA LEU A 143 18.40 -17.68 32.18
C LEU A 143 19.21 -18.97 32.32
N LYS A 144 19.97 -19.34 31.29
CA LYS A 144 20.84 -20.52 31.32
C LYS A 144 21.87 -20.41 32.44
N GLN A 145 22.54 -19.26 32.57
CA GLN A 145 23.49 -19.03 33.67
C GLN A 145 22.83 -19.19 35.04
N LEU A 146 21.66 -18.58 35.26
CA LEU A 146 20.93 -18.71 36.52
C LEU A 146 20.57 -20.17 36.83
N GLN A 147 20.25 -20.97 35.82
CA GLN A 147 19.95 -22.39 35.98
C GLN A 147 21.20 -23.20 36.34
N GLU A 148 22.35 -22.90 35.73
CA GLU A 148 23.64 -23.52 36.05
C GLU A 148 24.06 -23.18 37.50
N ASP A 149 23.94 -21.91 37.89
CA ASP A 149 24.20 -21.47 39.27
C ASP A 149 23.30 -22.20 40.27
N ARG A 150 22.01 -22.37 39.93
CA ARG A 150 21.06 -23.11 40.77
C ARG A 150 21.49 -24.56 40.98
N ILE A 151 21.99 -25.23 39.95
CA ILE A 151 22.49 -26.61 40.06
C ILE A 151 23.64 -26.67 41.08
N MET A 152 24.54 -25.69 41.03
CA MET A 152 25.66 -25.58 41.97
C MET A 152 25.18 -25.33 43.40
N PHE A 153 24.28 -24.37 43.63
CA PHE A 153 23.76 -24.07 44.97
C PHE A 153 22.97 -25.24 45.58
N VAL A 154 22.14 -25.92 44.77
CA VAL A 154 21.39 -27.10 45.23
C VAL A 154 22.33 -28.27 45.53
N ARG A 155 23.44 -28.40 44.81
CA ARG A 155 24.48 -29.39 45.15
C ARG A 155 25.10 -29.08 46.51
N GLN A 156 25.44 -27.81 46.77
CA GLN A 156 25.99 -27.39 48.06
C GLN A 156 25.01 -27.63 49.21
N GLU A 157 23.74 -27.31 49.04
CA GLU A 157 22.67 -27.57 50.01
C GLU A 157 22.56 -29.06 50.36
N ARG A 158 22.63 -29.93 49.34
CA ARG A 158 22.63 -31.38 49.53
C ARG A 158 23.84 -31.87 50.31
N GLU A 159 25.02 -31.30 50.08
CA GLU A 159 26.23 -31.71 50.81
C GLU A 159 26.16 -31.34 52.30
N TYR A 160 25.57 -30.19 52.68
CA TYR A 160 25.29 -29.89 54.09
C TYR A 160 24.32 -30.90 54.70
N SER A 161 23.25 -31.22 53.96
CA SER A 161 22.24 -32.19 54.39
C SER A 161 22.84 -33.59 54.60
N ARG A 162 23.73 -34.04 53.70
CA ARG A 162 24.44 -35.33 53.84
C ARG A 162 25.36 -35.39 55.04
N LYS A 163 25.94 -34.26 55.44
CA LYS A 163 26.79 -34.15 56.63
C LYS A 163 25.99 -33.98 57.93
N GLY A 164 24.65 -33.97 57.87
CA GLY A 164 23.80 -33.69 59.02
C GLY A 164 23.95 -32.27 59.56
N GLN A 165 24.52 -31.35 58.77
CA GLN A 165 24.75 -29.97 59.14
C GLN A 165 23.58 -29.09 58.70
N PRO A 166 23.20 -28.06 59.49
CA PRO A 166 22.20 -27.11 59.06
C PRO A 166 22.70 -26.33 57.84
N VAL A 167 21.82 -26.14 56.85
CA VAL A 167 22.11 -25.34 55.66
C VAL A 167 22.28 -23.87 56.07
N PRO A 168 23.38 -23.20 55.69
CA PRO A 168 23.61 -21.80 56.06
C PRO A 168 22.48 -20.88 55.54
N ALA A 169 22.04 -19.93 56.36
CA ALA A 169 20.97 -18.97 56.01
C ALA A 169 21.29 -18.18 54.73
N GLN A 170 22.57 -17.84 54.52
CA GLN A 170 23.02 -17.18 53.28
C GLN A 170 22.76 -18.04 52.04
N LEU A 171 23.01 -19.35 52.10
CA LEU A 171 22.78 -20.27 50.97
C LEU A 171 21.29 -20.40 50.65
N GLN A 172 20.44 -20.44 51.68
CA GLN A 172 18.98 -20.43 51.49
C GLN A 172 18.51 -19.13 50.82
N SER A 173 19.05 -17.98 51.22
CA SER A 173 18.75 -16.68 50.60
C SER A 173 19.16 -16.65 49.13
N ILE A 174 20.36 -17.16 48.80
CA ILE A 174 20.85 -17.27 47.42
C ILE A 174 19.92 -18.14 46.57
N LEU A 175 19.53 -19.32 47.07
CA LEU A 175 18.60 -20.22 46.39
C LEU A 175 17.25 -19.55 46.11
N ASN A 176 16.69 -18.86 47.10
CA ASN A 176 15.43 -18.15 46.97
C ASN A 176 15.50 -17.01 45.94
N ASN A 177 16.58 -16.21 45.97
CA ASN A 177 16.78 -15.11 45.05
C ASN A 177 17.03 -15.60 43.62
N ASN A 178 17.85 -16.65 43.45
CA ASN A 178 18.06 -17.30 42.17
C ASN A 178 16.74 -17.81 41.58
N GLN A 179 15.90 -18.48 42.39
CA GLN A 179 14.59 -18.96 41.95
C GLN A 179 13.67 -17.82 41.50
N LYS A 180 13.61 -16.72 42.26
CA LYS A 180 12.83 -15.52 41.88
C LYS A 180 13.33 -14.95 40.56
N ASN A 181 14.65 -14.84 40.38
CA ASN A 181 15.27 -14.32 39.16
C ASN A 181 14.99 -15.21 37.95
N ILE A 182 15.01 -16.54 38.11
CA ILE A 182 14.64 -17.50 37.05
C ILE A 182 13.19 -17.28 36.61
N VAL A 183 12.26 -17.13 37.57
CA VAL A 183 10.83 -16.91 37.26
C VAL A 183 10.63 -15.59 36.52
N ALA A 184 11.21 -14.50 37.03
CA ALA A 184 11.14 -13.19 36.38
C ALA A 184 11.72 -13.24 34.96
N LYS A 185 12.88 -13.88 34.78
CA LYS A 185 13.52 -14.01 33.47
C LYS A 185 12.68 -14.79 32.47
N LYS A 186 11.99 -15.85 32.90
CA LYS A 186 11.06 -16.60 32.06
C LYS A 186 9.88 -15.73 31.61
N GLN A 187 9.34 -14.91 32.50
CA GLN A 187 8.27 -13.95 32.17
C GLN A 187 8.75 -12.90 31.15
N ASP A 188 9.95 -12.36 31.33
CA ASP A 188 10.57 -11.43 30.38
C ASP A 188 10.70 -12.04 28.97
N ILE A 189 11.21 -13.28 28.90
CA ILE A 189 11.36 -14.02 27.64
C ILE A 189 9.99 -14.23 26.98
N GLN A 190 8.97 -14.61 27.75
CA GLN A 190 7.61 -14.80 27.23
C GLN A 190 7.02 -13.49 26.69
N SER A 191 7.24 -12.37 27.39
CA SER A 191 6.83 -11.04 26.94
C SER A 191 7.50 -10.67 25.61
N LEU A 192 8.82 -10.90 25.50
CA LEU A 192 9.57 -10.66 24.26
C LEU A 192 9.11 -11.54 23.10
N GLN A 193 8.80 -12.81 23.35
CA GLN A 193 8.24 -13.72 22.35
C GLN A 193 6.88 -13.25 21.84
N THR A 194 6.00 -12.81 22.75
CA THR A 194 4.70 -12.24 22.39
C THR A 194 4.87 -10.96 21.58
N ARG A 195 5.76 -10.06 22.03
CA ARG A 195 6.08 -8.83 21.29
C ARG A 195 6.59 -9.14 19.88
N TYR A 196 7.50 -10.10 19.74
CA TYR A 196 8.00 -10.52 18.43
C TYR A 196 6.86 -10.93 17.48
N ARG A 197 5.97 -11.82 17.94
CA ARG A 197 4.84 -12.31 17.13
C ARG A 197 3.86 -11.20 16.75
N ASN A 198 3.52 -10.34 17.71
CA ASN A 198 2.59 -9.24 17.50
C ASN A 198 3.16 -8.22 16.50
N THR A 199 4.42 -7.81 16.70
CA THR A 199 5.12 -6.91 15.77
C THR A 199 5.24 -7.53 14.39
N ALA A 200 5.58 -8.82 14.28
CA ALA A 200 5.65 -9.50 12.98
C ALA A 200 4.30 -9.43 12.24
N ALA A 201 3.20 -9.78 12.92
CA ALA A 201 1.85 -9.76 12.35
C ALA A 201 1.36 -8.36 12.00
N GLU A 202 1.69 -7.35 12.81
CA GLU A 202 1.37 -5.94 12.53
C GLU A 202 2.05 -5.47 11.24
N TYR A 203 3.36 -5.71 11.12
CA TYR A 203 4.10 -5.35 9.92
C TYR A 203 3.63 -6.14 8.68
N ASP A 204 3.22 -7.41 8.82
CA ASP A 204 2.66 -8.18 7.70
C ASP A 204 1.36 -7.57 7.16
N LYS A 205 0.51 -7.01 8.03
CA LYS A 205 -0.69 -6.27 7.61
C LYS A 205 -0.31 -4.98 6.88
N ILE A 206 0.65 -4.22 7.42
CA ILE A 206 1.13 -2.97 6.82
C ILE A 206 1.72 -3.22 5.43
N ILE A 207 2.61 -4.21 5.31
CA ILE A 207 3.27 -4.58 4.05
C ILE A 207 2.23 -5.04 3.02
N THR A 208 1.29 -5.90 3.41
CA THR A 208 0.21 -6.35 2.52
C THR A 208 -0.63 -5.17 2.03
N ARG A 209 -0.96 -4.22 2.91
CA ARG A 209 -1.74 -3.04 2.52
C ARG A 209 -0.96 -2.13 1.57
N LEU A 210 0.31 -1.87 1.85
CA LEU A 210 1.18 -1.07 0.98
C LEU A 210 1.31 -1.70 -0.41
N LYS A 211 1.55 -3.01 -0.51
CA LYS A 211 1.62 -3.74 -1.79
C LYS A 211 0.34 -3.65 -2.61
N ALA A 212 -0.82 -3.57 -1.96
CA ALA A 212 -2.10 -3.42 -2.66
C ALA A 212 -2.31 -2.00 -3.23
N MET A 213 -1.46 -1.04 -2.88
CA MET A 213 -1.54 0.37 -3.29
C MET A 213 -0.37 0.82 -4.19
N GLU A 214 0.53 -0.11 -4.51
CA GLU A 214 1.70 0.03 -5.38
C GLU A 214 1.37 -0.49 -6.79
#